data_AF-A0A9E3YRC3-F1
#
_entry.id   AF-A0A9E3YRC3-F1
#
_cell.length_a   1.000
_cell.length_b   1.000
_cell.length_c   1.000
_cell.angle_alpha   90.00
_cell.angle_beta   90.00
_cell.angle_gamma   90.00
#
_symmetry.space_group_name_H-M   'P 1'
#
loop_
_entity.id
_entity.type
_entity.pdbx_description
1 polymer ?
#
loop_
_entity_poly.entity_id
_entity_poly.type
_entity_poly.pdbx_seq_one_letter_code
_entity_poly.pdbx_strand_id
1 'polypeptide(L)'
;NDFRLDQVQSFLPTPMTLATTMYHTRSNPLKRVRRDGERVETVRTPRMRRLHKAFLRYHDPENWPLLREALKRMGRADLIGNGKRHLVPAYQPARNTNAGAIAERRPCARRRNAGSGPPPARKPRTPP
;
A
#
# COMPACT_ATOMS: atom_id res chain seq x y z
N ASN A 1 5.39 -10.82 -1.62
CA ASN A 1 5.66 -10.23 -0.29
C ASN A 1 4.33 -9.76 0.28
N ASP A 2 3.54 -10.68 0.81
CA ASP A 2 2.16 -10.45 1.25
C ASP A 2 2.07 -10.30 2.76
N PHE A 3 3.00 -9.53 3.34
CA PHE A 3 3.00 -9.24 4.77
C PHE A 3 2.02 -8.10 5.04
N ARG A 4 0.86 -8.46 5.61
CA ARG A 4 -0.19 -7.52 6.03
C ARG A 4 -0.26 -7.49 7.55
N LEU A 5 0.35 -6.46 8.13
CA LEU A 5 0.27 -6.20 9.56
C LEU A 5 -1.08 -5.57 9.92
N ASP A 6 -2.02 -6.41 10.33
CA ASP A 6 -3.31 -5.91 10.83
C ASP A 6 -3.17 -5.36 12.25
N GLN A 7 -2.34 -5.98 13.11
CA GLN A 7 -2.08 -5.45 14.45
C GLN A 7 -0.78 -4.66 14.54
N VAL A 8 -0.89 -3.39 14.94
CA VAL A 8 0.26 -2.54 15.29
C VAL A 8 0.10 -2.14 16.74
N GLN A 9 0.90 -2.75 17.60
CA GLN A 9 0.94 -2.43 19.02
C GLN A 9 1.50 -1.02 19.22
N SER A 10 0.83 -0.23 20.06
CA SER A 10 1.35 1.06 20.47
C SER A 10 2.44 0.87 21.53
N PHE A 11 3.53 1.63 21.41
CA PHE A 11 4.59 1.61 22.40
C PHE A 11 4.09 2.20 23.73
N LEU A 12 4.12 1.37 24.77
CA LEU A 12 3.84 1.74 26.15
C LEU A 12 5.16 1.61 26.92
N PRO A 13 5.74 2.72 27.42
CA PRO A 13 7.02 2.65 28.11
C PRO A 13 6.85 1.93 29.45
N THR A 14 7.34 0.70 29.52
CA THR A 14 7.43 -0.06 30.77
C THR A 14 8.75 0.26 31.47
N PRO A 15 8.75 0.53 32.79
CA PRO A 15 9.99 0.76 33.51
C PRO A 15 10.90 -0.48 33.42
N MET A 16 12.22 -0.26 33.51
CA MET A 16 13.26 -1.29 33.39
C MET A 16 13.46 -1.92 31.99
N THR A 17 12.76 -1.46 30.94
CA THR A 17 13.02 -1.95 29.57
C THR A 17 13.96 -1.07 28.76
N LEU A 18 14.77 -1.71 27.90
CA LEU A 18 15.72 -1.02 27.01
C LEU A 18 15.01 -0.03 26.07
N ALA A 19 13.83 -0.38 25.56
CA ALA A 19 13.04 0.51 24.71
C ALA A 19 12.59 1.79 25.43
N THR A 20 12.26 1.69 26.73
CA THR A 20 11.94 2.86 27.56
C THR A 20 13.17 3.72 27.80
N THR A 21 14.33 3.11 28.08
CA THR A 21 15.57 3.88 28.18
C THR A 21 15.86 4.64 26.88
N MET A 22 15.72 4.01 25.71
CA MET A 22 15.84 4.67 24.40
C MET A 22 14.85 5.82 24.23
N TYR A 23 13.59 5.62 24.62
CA TYR A 23 12.54 6.63 24.50
C TYR A 23 12.90 7.93 25.24
N HIS A 24 13.47 7.79 26.44
CA HIS A 24 13.87 8.93 27.29
C HIS A 24 15.24 9.50 26.93
N THR A 25 16.27 8.66 26.81
CA THR A 25 17.67 9.09 26.63
C THR A 25 18.07 9.32 25.18
N ARG A 26 17.29 8.84 24.21
CA ARG A 26 17.58 8.88 22.77
C ARG A 26 18.97 8.32 22.42
N SER A 27 19.48 7.41 23.24
CA SER A 27 20.78 6.77 23.05
C SER A 27 20.58 5.29 22.81
N ASN A 28 21.45 4.67 22.03
CA ASN A 28 21.43 3.22 21.82
C ASN A 28 21.87 2.49 23.12
N PRO A 29 20.98 1.73 23.79
CA PRO A 29 21.26 1.17 25.10
C PRO A 29 22.13 -0.09 25.02
N LEU A 30 22.32 -0.63 23.82
CA LEU A 30 23.22 -1.77 23.55
C LEU A 30 24.68 -1.33 23.39
N LYS A 31 24.93 -0.02 23.21
CA LYS A 31 26.28 0.54 23.04
C LYS A 31 26.67 1.34 24.27
N ARG A 32 27.98 1.43 24.51
CA ARG A 32 28.52 2.24 25.60
C ARG A 32 28.11 3.71 25.43
N VAL A 33 27.51 4.30 26.46
CA VAL A 33 27.08 5.70 26.46
C VAL A 33 28.31 6.60 26.44
N ARG A 34 28.44 7.39 25.36
CA ARG A 34 29.49 8.38 25.15
C ARG A 34 28.85 9.69 24.69
N ARG A 35 29.54 10.81 24.88
CA ARG A 35 29.04 12.15 24.48
C ARG A 35 28.77 12.22 22.96
N ASP A 36 29.61 11.55 22.18
CA ASP A 36 29.51 11.45 20.72
C ASP A 36 28.88 10.11 20.27
N GLY A 37 28.08 9.49 21.14
CA GLY A 37 27.43 8.20 20.88
C GLY A 37 26.29 8.28 19.86
N GLU A 38 25.92 7.12 19.31
CA GLU A 38 24.81 6.98 18.38
C GLU A 38 23.50 7.44 19.03
N ARG A 39 22.92 8.51 18.46
CA ARG A 39 21.61 9.01 18.86
C ARG A 39 20.52 8.31 18.07
N VAL A 40 19.54 7.79 18.79
CA VAL A 40 18.35 7.17 18.21
C VAL A 40 17.21 8.18 18.25
N GLU A 41 16.70 8.52 17.08
CA GLU A 41 15.54 9.40 16.98
C GLU A 41 14.26 8.67 17.39
N THR A 42 13.61 9.17 18.44
CA THR A 42 12.38 8.58 18.98
C THR A 42 11.17 9.48 18.70
N VAL A 43 10.07 8.84 18.31
CA VAL A 43 8.87 9.57 17.90
C VAL A 43 8.04 10.01 19.10
N ARG A 44 8.03 11.32 19.36
CA ARG A 44 7.22 11.93 20.42
C ARG A 44 5.90 12.51 19.92
N THR A 45 5.85 12.99 18.68
CA THR A 45 4.68 13.70 18.16
C THR A 45 3.61 12.72 17.65
N PRO A 46 2.32 12.99 17.88
CA PRO A 46 1.23 12.12 17.45
C PRO A 46 1.17 12.00 15.91
N ARG A 47 1.49 13.08 15.19
CA ARG A 47 1.54 13.09 13.72
C ARG A 47 2.56 12.08 13.18
N MET A 48 3.75 12.08 13.75
CA MET A 48 4.83 11.17 13.31
C MET A 48 4.53 9.72 13.72
N ARG A 49 3.88 9.49 14.88
CA ARG A 49 3.41 8.12 15.25
C ARG A 49 2.38 7.59 14.27
N ARG A 50 1.42 8.42 13.86
CA ARG A 50 0.43 8.07 12.83
C ARG A 50 1.12 7.76 11.50
N LEU A 51 2.11 8.55 11.11
CA LEU A 51 2.87 8.32 9.89
C LEU A 51 3.66 6.98 9.94
N HIS A 52 4.35 6.70 11.04
CA HIS A 52 5.10 5.43 11.19
C HIS A 52 4.15 4.23 11.17
N LYS A 53 3.00 4.35 11.85
CA LYS A 53 1.96 3.31 11.80
C LYS A 53 1.38 3.14 10.40
N ALA A 54 1.18 4.23 9.66
CA ALA A 54 0.72 4.21 8.28
C ALA A 54 1.70 3.48 7.34
N PHE A 55 3.01 3.60 7.55
CA PHE A 55 4.00 2.83 6.77
C PHE A 55 3.87 1.31 6.98
N LEU A 56 3.60 0.88 8.22
CA LEU A 56 3.35 -0.53 8.51
C LEU A 56 2.02 -1.00 7.91
N ARG A 57 1.00 -0.14 7.93
CA ARG A 57 -0.33 -0.38 7.36
C ARG A 57 -0.54 0.31 6.02
N TYR A 58 0.38 0.07 5.08
CA TYR A 58 0.33 0.70 3.76
C TYR A 58 -0.91 0.29 2.94
N HIS A 59 -1.52 -0.84 3.28
CA HIS A 59 -2.70 -1.38 2.60
C HIS A 59 -3.99 -0.61 2.91
N ASP A 60 -4.07 0.09 4.05
CA ASP A 60 -5.26 0.83 4.46
C ASP A 60 -5.47 2.09 3.60
N PRO A 61 -6.62 2.25 2.91
CA PRO A 61 -6.86 3.38 2.00
C PRO A 61 -6.89 4.73 2.70
N GLU A 62 -7.31 4.78 3.97
CA GLU A 62 -7.38 5.99 4.78
C GLU A 62 -5.99 6.62 5.02
N ASN A 63 -4.91 5.81 4.97
CA ASN A 63 -3.55 6.26 5.23
C ASN A 63 -2.82 6.79 3.99
N TRP A 64 -3.35 6.55 2.78
CA TRP A 64 -2.67 6.86 1.52
C TRP A 64 -2.34 8.34 1.29
N PRO A 65 -3.21 9.32 1.64
CA PRO A 65 -2.87 10.74 1.52
C PRO A 65 -1.60 11.09 2.32
N LEU A 66 -1.54 10.63 3.57
CA LEU A 66 -0.41 10.88 4.47
C LEU A 66 0.88 10.21 3.97
N LEU A 67 0.77 8.98 3.45
CA LEU A 67 1.90 8.25 2.87
C LEU A 67 2.44 8.93 1.61
N ARG A 68 1.57 9.43 0.72
CA ARG A 68 1.98 10.14 -0.50
C ARG A 68 2.74 11.41 -0.17
N GLU A 69 2.25 12.21 0.78
CA GLU A 69 2.96 13.41 1.23
C GLU A 69 4.35 13.08 1.78
N ALA A 70 4.46 12.04 2.61
CA ALA A 70 5.72 11.62 3.21
C ALA A 70 6.69 11.05 2.17
N LEU A 71 6.23 10.20 1.24
CA LEU A 71 7.05 9.62 0.17
C LEU A 71 7.58 10.70 -0.78
N LYS A 72 6.75 11.70 -1.12
CA LYS A 72 7.20 12.86 -1.91
C LYS A 72 8.27 13.66 -1.18
N ARG A 73 8.08 13.91 0.12
CA ARG A 73 9.07 14.62 0.96
C ARG A 73 10.41 13.87 1.07
N MET A 74 10.39 12.55 1.06
CA MET A 74 11.60 11.71 1.10
C MET A 74 12.23 11.49 -0.28
N GLY A 75 11.67 12.04 -1.36
CA GLY A 75 12.15 11.83 -2.73
C GLY A 75 11.92 10.40 -3.26
N ARG A 76 11.07 9.60 -2.61
CA ARG A 76 10.75 8.21 -3.01
C ARG A 76 9.40 8.15 -3.74
N ALA A 77 9.17 9.07 -4.67
CA ALA A 77 7.95 9.10 -5.48
C ALA A 77 7.78 7.85 -6.35
N ASP A 78 8.89 7.16 -6.67
CA ASP A 78 8.91 5.91 -7.45
C ASP A 78 8.12 4.75 -6.80
N LEU A 79 7.84 4.84 -5.50
CA LEU A 79 7.04 3.85 -4.77
C LEU A 79 5.52 4.12 -4.88
N ILE A 80 5.12 5.17 -5.60
CA ILE A 80 3.73 5.55 -5.83
C ILE A 80 3.33 5.12 -7.24
N GLY A 81 2.36 4.21 -7.36
CA GLY A 81 1.93 3.69 -8.67
C GLY A 81 1.04 2.46 -8.55
N ASN A 82 0.50 2.00 -9.68
CA ASN A 82 -0.45 0.87 -9.71
C ASN A 82 0.19 -0.48 -10.07
N GLY A 83 1.53 -0.53 -10.10
CA GLY A 83 2.28 -1.75 -10.42
C GLY A 83 2.68 -2.55 -9.18
N LYS A 84 2.99 -3.85 -9.34
CA LYS A 84 3.35 -4.78 -8.24
C LYS A 84 4.53 -4.36 -7.35
N ARG A 85 5.34 -3.39 -7.78
CA ARG A 85 6.51 -2.87 -7.04
C ARG A 85 6.21 -1.58 -6.26
N HIS A 86 5.01 -1.03 -6.39
CA HIS A 86 4.62 0.22 -5.74
C HIS A 86 3.89 -0.09 -4.43
N LEU A 87 4.17 0.72 -3.40
CA LEU A 87 3.62 0.55 -2.06
C LEU A 87 2.20 1.12 -1.94
N VAL A 88 1.94 2.23 -2.64
CA VAL A 88 0.68 2.96 -2.56
C VAL A 88 0.16 3.24 -3.98
N PRO A 89 -1.14 2.99 -4.26
CA PRO A 89 -1.72 3.33 -5.55
C PRO A 89 -1.75 4.84 -5.79
N ALA A 90 -1.59 5.23 -7.06
CA ALA A 90 -1.58 6.63 -7.48
C ALA A 90 -2.95 7.31 -7.30
N TYR A 91 -4.03 6.56 -7.43
CA TYR A 91 -5.41 7.04 -7.29
C TYR A 91 -6.11 6.31 -6.14
N GLN A 92 -6.88 7.07 -5.35
CA GLN A 92 -7.73 6.51 -4.30
C GLN A 92 -9.09 6.21 -4.92
N PRO A 93 -9.58 4.95 -4.97
CA PRO A 93 -10.96 4.72 -5.34
C PRO A 93 -11.81 5.43 -4.29
N ALA A 94 -12.72 6.29 -4.75
CA ALA A 94 -13.63 7.01 -3.87
C ALA A 94 -14.34 5.99 -2.97
N ARG A 95 -14.38 6.26 -1.67
CA ARG A 95 -15.03 5.43 -0.65
C ARG A 95 -16.52 5.29 -1.00
N ASN A 96 -16.83 4.27 -1.77
CA ASN A 96 -18.17 3.82 -2.06
C ASN A 96 -18.71 3.14 -0.80
N THR A 97 -19.46 3.90 0.00
CA THR A 97 -20.55 3.32 0.78
C THR A 97 -21.43 2.54 -0.21
N ASN A 98 -21.32 1.21 -0.15
CA ASN A 98 -22.06 0.24 -0.96
C ASN A 98 -21.77 0.29 -2.46
N ALA A 99 -20.73 -0.41 -2.93
CA ALA A 99 -20.76 -1.02 -4.26
C ALA A 99 -19.69 -2.12 -4.37
N GLY A 100 -20.13 -3.37 -4.27
CA GLY A 100 -19.49 -4.42 -5.06
C GLY A 100 -19.69 -4.06 -6.53
N ALA A 101 -18.63 -3.63 -7.20
CA ALA A 101 -18.62 -3.49 -8.65
C ALA A 101 -17.18 -3.39 -9.15
N ILE A 102 -16.75 -4.47 -9.81
CA ILE A 102 -16.08 -4.36 -11.11
C ILE A 102 -14.56 -4.09 -11.05
N ALA A 103 -13.81 -5.18 -10.84
CA ALA A 103 -12.59 -5.39 -11.60
C ALA A 103 -12.98 -5.78 -13.04
N GLU A 104 -13.31 -4.79 -13.87
CA GLU A 104 -13.61 -5.03 -15.29
C GLU A 104 -12.32 -5.39 -16.04
N ARG A 105 -12.22 -6.68 -16.34
CA ARG A 105 -12.03 -7.22 -17.69
C ARG A 105 -11.16 -6.37 -18.62
N ARG A 106 -9.93 -6.81 -18.85
CA ARG A 106 -9.25 -6.56 -20.12
C ARG A 106 -9.91 -7.44 -21.20
N PRO A 107 -10.42 -6.84 -22.28
CA PRO A 107 -10.07 -7.37 -23.59
C PRO A 107 -9.59 -6.21 -24.48
N CYS A 108 -8.27 -6.13 -24.64
CA CYS A 108 -7.66 -5.34 -25.69
C CYS A 108 -7.42 -6.28 -26.88
N ALA A 109 -8.29 -6.26 -27.88
CA ALA A 109 -7.97 -6.43 -29.30
C ALA A 109 -9.26 -6.42 -30.15
N ARG A 110 -9.72 -5.23 -30.55
CA ARG A 110 -10.62 -5.09 -31.70
C ARG A 110 -9.79 -4.62 -32.88
N ARG A 111 -9.35 -5.54 -33.74
CA ARG A 111 -8.98 -5.23 -35.13
C ARG A 111 -10.06 -5.80 -36.03
N ARG A 112 -10.83 -4.89 -36.62
CA ARG A 112 -11.75 -5.13 -37.73
C ARG A 112 -10.89 -5.44 -38.96
N ASN A 113 -11.28 -6.42 -39.77
CA ASN A 113 -11.08 -6.39 -41.22
C ASN A 113 -12.19 -7.19 -41.90
N ALA A 114 -12.68 -6.61 -43.00
CA ALA A 114 -13.77 -7.09 -43.84
C ALA A 114 -13.24 -7.87 -45.05
N GLY A 115 -14.14 -8.66 -45.67
CA GLY A 115 -13.98 -9.38 -46.95
C GLY A 115 -13.79 -10.89 -46.76
N SER A 116 -14.46 -11.82 -47.43
CA SER A 116 -15.40 -11.82 -48.57
C SER A 116 -15.85 -13.28 -48.82
N GLY A 117 -17.12 -13.55 -49.14
CA GLY A 117 -17.55 -14.85 -49.72
C GLY A 117 -19.03 -15.23 -49.47
N PRO A 118 -19.85 -15.54 -50.50
CA PRO A 118 -21.29 -15.86 -50.39
C PRO A 118 -21.60 -17.33 -50.00
N PRO A 119 -22.87 -17.67 -49.68
CA PRO A 119 -23.23 -18.82 -48.83
C PRO A 119 -23.61 -20.09 -49.63
N PRO A 120 -23.63 -21.28 -48.99
CA PRO A 120 -24.40 -22.41 -49.53
C PRO A 120 -25.55 -22.93 -48.64
N ALA A 121 -26.72 -22.97 -49.28
CA ALA A 121 -27.90 -23.85 -49.20
C ALA A 121 -28.30 -24.65 -47.93
N ARG A 122 -29.57 -24.46 -47.54
CA ARG A 122 -30.38 -25.31 -46.64
C ARG A 122 -30.74 -26.66 -47.27
N LYS A 123 -30.87 -27.71 -46.46
CA LYS A 123 -31.78 -28.85 -46.71
C LYS A 123 -32.60 -29.16 -45.44
N PRO A 124 -33.92 -29.40 -45.53
CA PRO A 124 -34.74 -29.75 -44.37
C PRO A 124 -34.84 -31.28 -44.21
N ARG A 125 -34.89 -31.79 -42.97
CA ARG A 125 -35.41 -33.14 -42.68
C ARG A 125 -36.24 -33.16 -41.39
N THR A 126 -37.37 -33.85 -41.54
CA THR A 126 -38.63 -33.93 -40.79
C THR A 126 -38.53 -34.79 -39.52
N PRO A 127 -39.38 -34.57 -38.49
CA PRO A 127 -39.46 -35.42 -37.29
C PRO A 127 -40.36 -36.65 -37.49
N PRO A 128 -40.27 -37.64 -36.58
CA PRO A 128 -41.44 -38.08 -35.81
C PRO A 128 -41.31 -37.79 -34.32
#